data_AF-A0A957SEE6-F1
#
_entry.id   AF-A0A957SEE6-F1
#
_cell.length_a   1.000
_cell.length_b   1.000
_cell.length_c   1.000
_cell.angle_alpha   90.00
_cell.angle_beta   90.00
_cell.angle_gamma   90.00
#
_symmetry.space_group_name_H-M   'P 1'
#
loop_
_entity.id
_entity.type
_entity.pdbx_description
1 polymer ?
#
loop_
_entity_poly.entity_id
_entity_poly.type
_entity_poly.pdbx_seq_one_letter_code
_entity_poly.pdbx_strand_id
1 'polypeptide(L)'
;FRTPDDAAQRTWQTTLMDRGYDVTEVRDRQYFNSIYFREPSNILYEIATDVPGFATDESVAALGQQLKLPPWLERSRAQIEQLLPQINA
;
A
#
# COMPACT_ATOMS: atom_id res chain seq x y z
N PHE A 1 2.84 -9.43 -5.68
CA PHE A 1 3.81 -9.28 -6.79
C PHE A 1 4.35 -7.87 -6.81
N ARG A 2 5.57 -7.67 -7.32
CA ARG A 2 6.25 -6.36 -7.37
C ARG A 2 6.27 -5.80 -8.78
N THR A 3 6.26 -4.47 -8.88
CA THR A 3 6.47 -3.71 -10.12
C THR A 3 7.43 -2.57 -9.85
N PRO A 4 8.32 -2.21 -10.79
CA PRO A 4 9.32 -1.17 -10.55
C PRO A 4 8.70 0.21 -10.34
N ASP A 5 7.61 0.53 -11.04
CA ASP A 5 6.97 1.84 -11.03
C ASP A 5 5.48 1.77 -11.43
N ASP A 6 4.82 2.94 -11.42
CA ASP A 6 3.41 3.10 -11.79
C ASP A 6 3.11 2.69 -13.23
N ALA A 7 4.04 2.91 -14.17
CA ALA A 7 3.82 2.59 -15.58
C ALA A 7 3.78 1.06 -15.79
N ALA A 8 4.69 0.34 -15.15
CA ALA A 8 4.68 -1.12 -15.12
C ALA A 8 3.42 -1.65 -14.43
N GLN A 9 3.00 -1.07 -13.31
CA GLN A 9 1.75 -1.46 -12.64
C GLN A 9 0.51 -1.25 -13.54
N ARG A 10 0.40 -0.12 -14.24
CA ARG A 10 -0.71 0.14 -15.18
C ARG A 10 -0.74 -0.84 -16.35
N THR A 11 0.43 -1.25 -16.83
CA THR A 11 0.54 -2.29 -17.86
C THR A 11 -0.03 -3.62 -17.34
N TRP A 12 0.29 -4.00 -16.10
CA TRP A 12 -0.29 -5.18 -15.47
C TRP A 12 -1.79 -5.06 -15.23
N GLN A 13 -2.27 -3.91 -14.77
CA GLN A 13 -3.70 -3.65 -14.56
C GLN A 13 -4.48 -3.91 -15.85
N THR A 14 -4.04 -3.29 -16.95
CA THR A 14 -4.65 -3.46 -18.28
C THR A 14 -4.61 -4.91 -18.73
N THR A 15 -3.45 -5.56 -18.63
CA THR A 15 -3.27 -6.97 -19.04
C THR A 15 -4.19 -7.92 -18.28
N LEU A 16 -4.42 -7.68 -16.99
CA LEU A 16 -5.30 -8.50 -16.16
C LEU A 16 -6.78 -8.25 -16.49
N MET A 17 -7.17 -6.99 -16.69
CA MET A 17 -8.53 -6.63 -17.12
C MET A 17 -8.86 -7.24 -18.50
N ASP A 18 -7.94 -7.18 -19.46
CA ASP A 18 -8.09 -7.80 -20.79
C ASP A 18 -8.24 -9.33 -20.73
N ARG A 19 -7.73 -9.95 -19.66
CA ARG A 19 -7.88 -11.39 -19.37
C ARG A 19 -9.13 -11.73 -18.57
N GLY A 20 -9.99 -10.75 -18.29
CA GLY A 20 -11.27 -10.93 -17.62
C GLY A 20 -11.20 -10.96 -16.10
N TYR A 21 -10.07 -10.55 -15.49
CA TYR A 21 -10.01 -10.37 -14.04
C TYR A 21 -10.68 -9.06 -13.63
N ASP A 22 -11.42 -9.08 -12.52
CA ASP A 22 -11.88 -7.87 -11.85
C ASP A 22 -10.74 -7.29 -11.01
N VAL A 23 -10.15 -6.21 -11.53
CA VAL A 23 -8.99 -5.54 -10.93
C VAL A 23 -9.41 -4.19 -10.39
N THR A 24 -9.06 -3.87 -9.16
CA THR A 24 -9.38 -2.57 -8.56
C THR A 24 -8.70 -1.42 -9.31
N GLU A 25 -9.21 -0.20 -9.10
CA GLU A 25 -8.45 1.02 -9.37
C GLU A 25 -7.11 1.01 -8.62
N VAL A 26 -6.16 1.84 -9.09
CA VAL A 26 -4.89 2.05 -8.38
C VAL A 26 -5.18 2.77 -7.06
N ARG A 27 -4.65 2.22 -5.96
CA ARG A 27 -4.82 2.77 -4.62
C ARG A 27 -3.48 3.22 -4.08
N ASP A 28 -3.41 4.49 -3.68
CA ASP A 28 -2.27 5.07 -2.97
C ASP A 28 -2.23 4.52 -1.54
N ARG A 29 -1.13 3.85 -1.19
CA ARG A 29 -0.86 3.28 0.14
C ARG A 29 0.23 4.05 0.89
N GLN A 30 0.46 5.31 0.53
CA GLN A 30 1.49 6.23 1.04
C GLN A 30 2.93 5.82 0.66
N TYR A 31 3.26 4.54 0.78
CA TYR A 31 4.61 4.00 0.57
C TYR A 31 4.76 3.28 -0.77
N PHE A 32 3.65 2.94 -1.41
CA PHE A 32 3.56 2.32 -2.73
C PHE A 32 2.14 2.50 -3.27
N ASN A 33 1.98 2.30 -4.58
CA ASN A 33 0.68 2.16 -5.21
C ASN A 33 0.34 0.68 -5.36
N SER A 34 -0.94 0.32 -5.24
CA SER A 34 -1.40 -1.07 -5.36
C SER A 34 -2.68 -1.22 -6.17
N ILE A 35 -2.74 -2.32 -6.91
CA ILE A 35 -3.96 -2.88 -7.50
C ILE A 35 -4.20 -4.27 -6.92
N TYR A 36 -5.47 -4.66 -6.81
CA TYR A 36 -5.89 -5.94 -6.25
C TYR A 36 -6.79 -6.67 -7.24
N PHE A 37 -6.70 -8.00 -7.26
CA PHE A 37 -7.59 -8.85 -8.04
C PHE A 37 -7.69 -10.23 -7.40
N ARG A 38 -8.77 -10.96 -7.69
CA ARG A 38 -8.96 -12.34 -7.23
C ARG A 38 -8.82 -13.30 -8.40
N GLU A 39 -8.11 -14.40 -8.19
CA GLU A 39 -8.10 -15.50 -9.16
C GLU A 39 -9.26 -16.48 -8.93
N PRO A 40 -9.54 -17.44 -9.84
CA PRO A 40 -10.70 -18.32 -9.77
C PRO A 40 -10.91 -19.10 -8.46
N SER A 41 -9.83 -19.47 -7.76
CA SER A 41 -9.84 -20.13 -6.44
C SER A 41 -10.02 -19.14 -5.28
N ASN A 42 -10.36 -17.89 -5.60
CA ASN A 42 -10.64 -16.79 -4.68
C ASN A 42 -9.43 -16.29 -3.87
N ILE A 43 -8.20 -16.62 -4.28
CA ILE A 43 -7.00 -16.03 -3.68
C ILE A 43 -6.92 -14.55 -4.08
N LEU A 44 -6.76 -13.68 -3.08
CA LEU A 44 -6.55 -12.25 -3.30
C LEU A 44 -5.07 -11.97 -3.58
N TYR A 45 -4.80 -11.47 -4.78
CA TYR A 45 -3.47 -11.02 -5.17
C TYR A 45 -3.38 -9.49 -5.15
N GLU A 46 -2.17 -9.02 -4.87
CA GLU A 46 -1.77 -7.62 -4.95
C GLU A 46 -0.58 -7.48 -5.89
N ILE A 47 -0.61 -6.45 -6.73
CA ILE A 47 0.55 -5.96 -7.47
C ILE A 47 0.87 -4.57 -6.93
N ALA A 48 2.04 -4.42 -6.32
CA ALA A 48 2.48 -3.19 -5.67
C ALA A 48 3.73 -2.60 -6.36
N THR A 49 3.88 -1.28 -6.33
CA THR A 49 5.07 -0.58 -6.83
C THR A 49 6.23 -0.65 -5.83
N ASP A 50 7.46 -0.65 -6.33
CA ASP A 50 8.67 -0.65 -5.50
C ASP A 50 8.96 0.74 -4.89
N VAL A 51 8.51 1.79 -5.57
CA VAL A 51 8.69 3.19 -5.17
C VAL A 51 7.36 3.79 -4.68
N PRO A 52 7.38 4.81 -3.79
CA PRO A 52 8.55 5.50 -3.24
C PRO A 52 9.26 4.81 -2.07
N GLY A 53 8.57 3.93 -1.33
CA GLY A 53 9.11 3.19 -0.18
C GLY A 53 8.96 3.92 1.17
N PHE A 54 9.38 3.25 2.25
CA PHE A 54 9.17 3.72 3.63
C PHE A 54 10.05 4.90 4.05
N ALA A 55 11.16 5.16 3.35
CA ALA A 55 12.03 6.30 3.66
C ALA A 55 11.46 7.66 3.18
N THR A 56 10.17 7.69 2.81
CA THR A 56 9.48 8.87 2.30
C THR A 56 9.18 9.88 3.41
N ASP A 57 8.81 9.41 4.60
CA ASP A 57 8.38 10.21 5.75
C ASP A 57 9.18 9.91 7.04
N GLU A 58 10.19 9.04 6.92
CA GLU A 58 11.14 8.65 7.96
C GLU A 58 12.57 8.56 7.41
N SER A 59 13.55 8.87 8.25
CA SER A 59 14.94 8.54 7.94
C SER A 59 15.16 7.04 8.17
N VAL A 60 16.08 6.43 7.42
CA VAL A 60 16.42 5.00 7.55
C VAL A 60 16.79 4.64 9.00
N ALA A 61 17.47 5.54 9.73
CA ALA A 61 17.88 5.33 11.11
C ALA A 61 16.70 5.35 12.12
N ALA A 62 15.55 5.90 11.73
CA ALA A 62 14.38 6.08 12.58
C ALA A 62 13.15 5.25 12.14
N LEU A 63 13.27 4.43 11.08
CA LEU A 63 12.16 3.66 10.53
C LEU A 63 11.42 2.83 11.58
N GLY A 64 10.10 2.95 11.60
CA GLY A 64 9.23 2.15 12.46
C GLY A 64 9.32 2.46 13.95
N GLN A 65 10.00 3.54 14.34
CA GLN A 65 10.09 3.96 15.75
C GLN A 65 8.89 4.80 16.21
N GLN A 66 8.09 5.31 15.28
CA GLN A 66 6.93 6.15 15.57
C GLN A 66 5.71 5.66 14.81
N LEU A 67 4.52 5.92 15.37
CA LEU A 67 3.27 5.69 14.65
C LEU A 67 3.12 6.72 13.52
N LYS A 68 3.29 6.26 12.29
CA LYS A 68 2.95 7.02 11.08
C LYS A 68 1.50 6.84 10.70
N LEU A 69 0.86 7.95 10.35
CA LEU A 69 -0.48 7.98 9.81
C LEU A 69 -0.44 8.66 8.44
N PRO A 70 -1.27 8.22 7.49
CA PRO A 70 -1.42 8.98 6.26
C PRO A 70 -2.02 10.37 6.56
N PRO A 71 -1.73 11.40 5.75
CA PRO A 71 -2.11 12.79 6.05
C PRO A 71 -3.59 12.99 6.39
N TRP A 72 -4.49 12.23 5.77
CA TRP A 72 -5.93 12.33 6.01
C TRP A 72 -6.39 11.78 7.38
N LEU A 73 -5.57 10.98 8.05
CA LEU A 73 -5.84 10.45 9.40
C LEU A 73 -5.15 11.23 10.51
N GLU A 74 -4.21 12.12 10.21
CA GLU A 74 -3.48 12.91 11.21
C GLU A 74 -4.41 13.74 12.11
N ARG A 75 -5.53 14.23 11.55
CA ARG A 75 -6.57 14.94 12.34
C ARG A 75 -7.18 14.11 13.48
N SER A 76 -7.09 12.79 13.38
CA SER A 76 -7.64 11.83 14.34
C SER A 76 -6.54 11.14 15.16
N ARG A 77 -5.28 11.60 15.09
CA ARG A 77 -4.13 10.96 15.75
C ARG A 77 -4.38 10.63 17.21
N ALA A 78 -4.80 11.61 18.01
CA ALA A 78 -5.01 11.41 19.44
C ALA A 78 -6.04 10.30 19.75
N GLN A 79 -7.12 10.23 18.95
CA GLN A 79 -8.12 9.17 19.09
C GLN A 79 -7.55 7.81 18.68
N ILE A 80 -6.77 7.75 17.59
CA ILE A 80 -6.16 6.52 17.10
C ILE A 80 -5.15 5.99 18.13
N GLU A 81 -4.26 6.84 18.64
CA GLU A 81 -3.25 6.49 19.65
C GLU A 81 -3.89 5.97 20.94
N GLN A 82 -5.04 6.49 21.35
CA GLN A 82 -5.78 6.00 22.53
C GLN A 82 -6.36 4.59 22.37
N LEU A 83 -6.67 4.17 21.13
CA LEU A 83 -7.29 2.87 20.85
C LEU A 83 -6.27 1.77 20.57
N LEU A 84 -5.01 2.14 20.27
CA LEU A 84 -3.96 1.20 19.96
C LEU A 84 -3.34 0.64 21.25
N PRO A 85 -3.14 -0.69 21.35
CA PRO A 85 -2.38 -1.26 22.45
C PRO A 85 -0.93 -0.79 22.37
N GLN A 86 -0.27 -0.65 23.51
CA GLN A 86 1.17 -0.45 23.53
C GLN A 86 1.88 -1.71 23.01
N ILE A 87 2.82 -1.49 22.08
CA ILE A 87 3.70 -2.54 21.59
C ILE A 87 5.06 -2.31 22.23
N ASN A 88 5.49 -3.26 23.05
CA ASN A 88 6.84 -3.25 23.58
C ASN A 88 7.78 -3.86 22.53
N ALA A 89 8.94 -3.23 22.34
CA ALA A 89 10.01 -3.74 21.50
C ALA A 89 10.76 -4.90 22.18
#